data_AF-A0AAP5IC08-F1
#
_entry.id   AF-A0AAP5IC08-F1
#
_cell.length_a   1.000
_cell.length_b   1.000
_cell.length_c   1.000
_cell.angle_alpha   90.00
_cell.angle_beta   90.00
_cell.angle_gamma   90.00
#
_symmetry.space_group_name_H-M   'P 1'
#
loop_
_entity.id
_entity.type
_entity.pdbx_description
1 polymer ?
#
loop_
_entity_poly.entity_id
_entity_poly.type
_entity_poly.pdbx_seq_one_letter_code
_entity_poly.pdbx_strand_id
1 'polypeptide(L)'
;MTTLTFSSAVLLLSASGIASTLNSVAGGGSFFSFPALIFAGLPPLKANATNNTVTWIGYAVSIYAYRSDLSIPFRQLLVLALISLVGGVMGAILLLRTPQSVFAKLLPYLLLVATILFTLQSFNFLVI
;
A
#
# COMPACT_ATOMS: atom_id res chain seq x y z
N MET A 1 1.52 28.62 13.26
CA MET A 1 0.42 27.78 12.72
C MET A 1 0.32 28.10 11.23
N THR A 2 0.85 27.23 10.37
CA THR A 2 0.86 27.45 8.91
C THR A 2 -0.54 27.28 8.35
N THR A 3 -1.19 28.38 7.95
CA THR A 3 -2.49 28.38 7.30
C THR A 3 -2.37 27.70 5.95
N LEU A 4 -3.00 26.54 5.77
CA LEU A 4 -3.08 25.86 4.48
C LEU A 4 -3.90 26.72 3.52
N THR A 5 -3.24 27.40 2.60
CA THR A 5 -3.89 28.15 1.52
C THR A 5 -4.71 27.19 0.65
N PHE A 6 -5.87 27.62 0.16
CA PHE A 6 -6.77 26.80 -0.67
C PHE A 6 -6.04 26.14 -1.86
N SER A 7 -5.15 26.88 -2.52
CA SER A 7 -4.30 26.37 -3.59
C SER A 7 -3.36 25.24 -3.15
N SER A 8 -2.79 25.34 -1.94
CA SER A 8 -1.95 24.28 -1.35
C SER A 8 -2.77 23.04 -1.01
N ALA A 9 -4.01 23.19 -0.55
CA ALA A 9 -4.89 22.07 -0.28
C ALA A 9 -5.25 21.29 -1.56
N VAL A 10 -5.56 21.99 -2.65
CA VAL A 10 -5.85 21.37 -3.97
C VAL A 10 -4.62 20.65 -4.54
N LEU A 11 -3.43 21.26 -4.40
CA LEU A 11 -2.17 20.64 -4.79
C LEU A 11 -1.87 19.37 -3.98
N LEU A 12 -2.04 19.41 -2.66
CA LEU A 12 -1.82 18.26 -1.79
C LEU A 12 -2.83 17.15 -2.05
N LEU A 13 -4.09 17.48 -2.34
CA LEU A 13 -5.14 16.52 -2.68
C LEU A 13 -4.82 15.80 -3.99
N SER A 14 -4.44 16.54 -5.03
CA SER A 14 -4.09 15.97 -6.34
C SER A 14 -2.80 15.14 -6.28
N ALA A 15 -1.77 15.62 -5.59
CA ALA A 15 -0.55 14.85 -5.33
C ALA A 15 -0.81 13.56 -4.53
N SER A 16 -1.69 13.62 -3.52
CA SER A 16 -2.09 12.43 -2.75
C SER A 16 -2.89 11.44 -3.59
N GLY A 17 -3.73 11.92 -4.51
CA GLY A 17 -4.43 11.09 -5.49
C GLY A 17 -3.47 10.32 -6.40
N ILE A 18 -2.47 11.00 -6.96
CA ILE A 18 -1.43 10.39 -7.80
C ILE A 18 -0.55 9.42 -6.97
N ALA A 19 -0.18 9.79 -5.75
CA ALA A 19 0.54 8.89 -4.86
C ALA A 19 -0.28 7.63 -4.51
N SER A 20 -1.60 7.77 -4.38
CA SER A 20 -2.51 6.65 -4.12
C SER A 20 -2.67 5.72 -5.32
N THR A 21 -2.70 6.25 -6.55
CA THR A 21 -2.74 5.39 -7.76
C THR A 21 -1.45 4.59 -7.90
N LEU A 22 -0.29 5.21 -7.62
CA LEU A 22 1.00 4.50 -7.55
C LEU A 22 1.03 3.42 -6.45
N ASN A 23 0.40 3.68 -5.31
CA ASN A 23 0.24 2.68 -4.24
C ASN A 23 -0.69 1.53 -4.69
N SER A 24 -1.65 1.79 -5.57
CA SER A 24 -2.59 0.77 -6.04
C SER A 24 -2.02 -0.19 -7.09
N VAL A 25 -1.02 0.23 -7.86
CA VAL A 25 -0.45 -0.58 -8.96
C VAL A 25 0.58 -1.60 -8.47
N ALA A 26 1.33 -1.29 -7.41
CA ALA A 26 2.42 -2.16 -6.93
C ALA A 26 2.62 -2.17 -5.40
N GLY A 27 1.78 -1.48 -4.62
CA GLY A 27 2.04 -1.26 -3.19
C GLY A 27 3.22 -0.30 -2.93
N GLY A 28 3.69 0.42 -3.95
CA GLY A 28 4.90 1.24 -3.90
C GLY A 28 4.83 2.44 -2.94
N GLY A 29 3.64 2.96 -2.63
CA GLY A 29 3.49 4.02 -1.63
C GLY A 29 3.81 3.51 -0.22
N SER A 30 3.35 2.29 0.09
CA SER A 30 3.67 1.59 1.33
C SER A 30 5.17 1.35 1.51
N PHE A 31 5.88 1.15 0.40
CA PHE A 31 7.33 0.97 0.38
C PHE A 31 8.09 2.21 0.91
N PHE A 32 7.58 3.43 0.70
CA PHE A 32 8.16 4.66 1.24
C PHE A 32 7.57 5.05 2.60
N SER A 33 6.25 4.93 2.77
CA SER A 33 5.55 5.34 4.00
C SER A 33 5.87 4.44 5.19
N PHE A 34 6.05 3.14 4.98
CA PHE A 34 6.34 2.22 6.07
C PHE A 34 7.72 2.49 6.71
N PRO A 35 8.84 2.55 5.98
CA PRO A 35 10.14 2.92 6.55
C PRO A 35 10.13 4.31 7.18
N ALA A 36 9.45 5.28 6.58
CA ALA A 36 9.32 6.63 7.14
C ALA A 36 8.64 6.62 8.52
N LEU A 37 7.59 5.81 8.72
CA LEU A 37 6.93 5.65 10.01
C LEU A 37 7.83 4.96 11.04
N ILE A 38 8.63 3.97 10.63
CA ILE A 38 9.65 3.36 11.51
C ILE A 38 10.70 4.40 11.91
N PHE A 39 11.20 5.20 10.96
CA PHE A 39 12.14 6.29 11.24
C PHE A 39 11.55 7.36 12.16
N ALA A 40 10.23 7.61 12.06
CA ALA A 40 9.51 8.47 12.99
C ALA A 40 9.32 7.87 14.40
N GLY A 41 9.84 6.66 14.65
CA GLY A 41 9.84 6.00 15.95
C GLY A 41 8.64 5.09 16.22
N LEU A 42 7.80 4.81 15.22
CA LEU A 42 6.67 3.90 15.42
C LEU A 42 7.12 2.43 15.47
N PRO A 43 6.59 1.64 16.42
CA PRO A 43 6.68 0.18 16.40
C PRO A 43 6.26 -0.40 15.04
N PRO A 44 6.97 -1.41 14.49
CA PRO A 44 6.64 -1.98 13.18
C PRO A 44 5.20 -2.46 13.02
N LEU A 45 4.60 -3.00 14.08
CA LEU A 45 3.20 -3.40 14.08
C LEU A 45 2.27 -2.19 13.88
N LYS A 46 2.54 -1.09 14.60
CA LYS A 46 1.74 0.15 14.50
C LYS A 46 1.97 0.84 13.16
N ALA A 47 3.22 0.91 12.70
CA ALA A 47 3.56 1.45 11.38
C ALA A 47 2.83 0.71 10.25
N ASN A 48 2.74 -0.63 10.34
CA ASN A 48 2.06 -1.43 9.32
C ASN A 48 0.55 -1.17 9.32
N ALA A 49 -0.06 -1.18 10.51
CA ALA A 49 -1.49 -0.89 10.65
C ALA A 49 -1.85 0.50 10.13
N THR A 50 -1.07 1.53 10.48
CA THR A 50 -1.27 2.91 10.01
C THR A 50 -1.17 2.99 8.49
N ASN A 51 -0.12 2.41 7.91
CA ASN A 51 0.09 2.42 6.46
C ASN A 51 -1.06 1.72 5.70
N ASN A 52 -1.54 0.60 6.21
CA ASN A 52 -2.62 -0.16 5.57
C ASN A 52 -3.97 0.57 5.65
N THR A 53 -4.21 1.32 6.73
CA THR A 53 -5.43 2.12 6.92
C THR A 53 -5.57 3.19 5.85
N VAL A 54 -4.48 3.90 5.53
CA VAL A 54 -4.45 4.92 4.47
C VAL A 54 -4.63 4.28 3.09
N THR A 55 -3.98 3.14 2.87
CA THR A 55 -4.02 2.44 1.58
C THR A 55 -5.41 1.92 1.24
N TRP A 56 -6.17 1.43 2.23
CA TRP A 56 -7.55 0.95 2.02
C TRP A 56 -8.49 2.04 1.52
N ILE A 57 -8.35 3.28 2.01
CA ILE A 57 -9.10 4.44 1.49
C ILE A 57 -8.75 4.66 0.00
N GLY A 58 -7.46 4.58 -0.33
CA GLY A 58 -6.98 4.65 -1.71
C GLY A 58 -7.61 3.59 -2.63
N TYR A 59 -7.71 2.34 -2.14
CA TYR A 59 -8.40 1.26 -2.86
C TYR A 59 -9.90 1.54 -3.03
N ALA A 60 -10.59 2.04 -2.00
CA ALA A 60 -12.01 2.38 -2.09
C ALA A 60 -12.29 3.46 -3.15
N VAL A 61 -11.45 4.51 -3.18
CA VAL A 61 -11.53 5.56 -4.21
C VAL A 61 -11.21 4.99 -5.60
N SER A 62 -10.21 4.12 -5.71
CA SER A 62 -9.83 3.50 -6.99
C SER A 62 -10.94 2.61 -7.53
N ILE A 63 -11.56 1.79 -6.68
CA ILE A 63 -12.72 0.96 -7.06
C ILE A 63 -13.86 1.86 -7.56
N TYR A 64 -14.14 2.96 -6.85
CA TYR A 64 -15.19 3.88 -7.28
C TYR A 64 -14.87 4.59 -8.60
N ALA A 65 -13.61 4.99 -8.81
CA ALA A 65 -13.17 5.67 -10.02
C ALA A 65 -13.19 4.75 -11.26
N TYR A 66 -12.76 3.51 -11.11
CA TYR A 66 -12.63 2.55 -12.21
C TYR A 66 -13.85 1.62 -12.38
N ARG A 67 -14.91 1.80 -11.58
CA ARG A 67 -16.09 0.90 -11.59
C ARG A 67 -16.76 0.74 -12.96
N SER A 68 -16.67 1.76 -13.82
CA SER A 68 -17.27 1.76 -15.17
C SER A 68 -16.44 1.02 -16.21
N ASP A 69 -15.14 0.84 -15.95
CA ASP A 69 -14.20 0.20 -16.89
C ASP A 69 -13.91 -1.27 -16.53
N LEU A 70 -14.36 -1.74 -15.37
CA LEU A 70 -14.18 -3.13 -14.94
C LEU A 70 -15.12 -4.08 -15.71
N SER A 71 -14.59 -4.68 -16.76
CA SER A 71 -15.21 -5.78 -17.52
C SER A 71 -14.79 -7.16 -16.95
N ILE A 72 -14.84 -7.31 -15.62
CA ILE A 72 -14.49 -8.56 -14.92
C ILE A 72 -15.79 -9.27 -14.48
N PRO A 73 -15.96 -10.58 -14.75
CA PRO A 73 -17.13 -11.32 -14.31
C PRO A 73 -17.21 -11.38 -12.78
N PHE A 74 -18.40 -11.13 -12.23
CA PHE A 74 -18.64 -11.05 -10.78
C PHE A 74 -18.11 -12.26 -9.99
N ARG A 75 -18.22 -13.46 -10.57
CA ARG A 75 -17.73 -14.70 -9.95
C ARG A 75 -16.21 -14.68 -9.73
N GLN A 76 -15.46 -14.15 -10.69
CA GLN A 76 -14.00 -14.07 -10.59
C GLN A 76 -13.57 -13.00 -9.58
N LEU A 77 -14.31 -11.89 -9.55
CA LEU A 77 -14.15 -10.82 -8.56
C LEU A 77 -14.39 -11.34 -7.13
N LEU A 78 -15.43 -12.16 -6.93
CA LEU A 78 -15.75 -12.77 -5.64
C LEU A 78 -14.70 -13.79 -5.19
N VAL A 79 -14.16 -14.60 -6.10
CA VAL A 79 -13.06 -15.54 -5.79
C VAL A 79 -11.80 -14.77 -5.38
N LEU A 80 -11.42 -13.72 -6.12
CA LEU A 80 -10.29 -12.87 -5.75
C LEU A 80 -10.51 -12.23 -4.38
N ALA A 81 -11.70 -11.67 -4.13
CA ALA A 81 -12.04 -11.05 -2.85
C ALA A 81 -11.93 -12.05 -1.67
N LEU A 82 -12.41 -13.28 -1.84
CA LEU A 82 -12.30 -14.32 -0.81
C LEU A 82 -10.84 -14.73 -0.56
N ILE A 83 -10.06 -14.94 -1.62
CA ILE A 83 -8.63 -15.28 -1.48
C ILE A 83 -7.87 -14.15 -0.78
N SER A 84 -8.11 -12.90 -1.16
CA SER A 84 -7.52 -11.72 -0.52
C SER A 84 -7.95 -11.58 0.94
N LEU A 85 -9.22 -11.86 1.27
CA LEU A 85 -9.71 -11.82 2.64
C LEU A 85 -8.99 -12.88 3.51
N VAL A 86 -8.94 -14.12 3.04
CA VAL A 86 -8.29 -15.22 3.76
C VAL A 86 -6.79 -14.96 3.92
N GLY A 87 -6.11 -14.55 2.84
CA GLY A 87 -4.69 -14.20 2.87
C GLY A 87 -4.41 -13.02 3.81
N GLY A 88 -5.24 -11.99 3.78
CA GLY A 88 -5.13 -10.81 4.66
C GLY A 88 -5.33 -11.15 6.13
N VAL A 89 -6.34 -11.96 6.46
CA VAL A 89 -6.59 -12.42 7.84
C VAL A 89 -5.45 -13.30 8.34
N MET A 90 -5.02 -14.28 7.54
CA MET A 90 -3.88 -15.13 7.91
C MET A 90 -2.60 -14.32 8.12
N GLY A 91 -2.32 -13.37 7.23
CA GLY A 91 -1.18 -12.46 7.35
C GLY A 91 -1.26 -11.60 8.62
N ALA A 92 -2.42 -11.04 8.94
CA ALA A 92 -2.64 -10.25 10.15
C ALA A 92 -2.41 -11.07 11.43
N ILE A 93 -2.94 -12.29 11.49
CA ILE A 93 -2.75 -13.20 12.64
C ILE A 93 -1.27 -13.53 12.80
N LEU A 94 -0.57 -13.83 11.70
CA LEU A 94 0.86 -14.13 11.74
C LEU A 94 1.66 -12.93 12.25
N LEU A 95 1.29 -11.72 11.82
CA LEU A 95 1.94 -10.47 12.24
C LEU A 95 1.71 -10.17 13.73
N LEU A 96 0.50 -10.43 14.24
CA LEU A 96 0.15 -10.30 15.67
C LEU A 96 0.85 -11.33 16.56
N ARG A 97 1.13 -12.53 16.04
CA ARG A 97 1.83 -13.61 16.76
C ARG A 97 3.36 -13.51 16.68
N THR A 98 3.89 -12.72 15.74
CA THR A 98 5.34 -12.61 15.53
C THR A 98 5.94 -11.57 16.48
N PRO A 99 7.06 -11.87 17.17
CA PRO A 99 7.75 -10.89 18.00
C PRO A 99 8.24 -9.70 17.18
N GLN A 100 8.05 -8.47 17.68
CA GLN A 100 8.49 -7.24 17.01
C GLN A 100 9.97 -7.25 16.61
N SER A 101 10.83 -7.89 17.41
CA SER A 101 12.27 -8.01 17.17
C SER A 101 12.59 -8.86 15.93
N VAL A 102 11.79 -9.88 15.64
CA VAL A 102 11.95 -10.72 14.45
C VAL A 102 11.52 -9.96 13.21
N PHE A 103 10.39 -9.24 13.29
CA PHE A 103 9.90 -8.42 12.19
C PHE A 103 10.87 -7.29 11.83
N ALA A 104 11.45 -6.61 12.83
CA ALA A 104 12.45 -5.57 12.61
C ALA A 104 13.72 -6.10 11.91
N LYS A 105 14.15 -7.33 12.21
CA LYS A 105 15.28 -7.98 11.53
C LYS A 105 14.95 -8.40 10.10
N LEU A 106 13.72 -8.84 9.86
CA LEU A 106 13.26 -9.25 8.52
C LEU A 106 13.04 -8.04 7.60
N LEU A 107 12.70 -6.89 8.17
CA LEU A 107 12.34 -5.70 7.41
C LEU A 107 13.34 -5.27 6.32
N PRO A 108 14.66 -5.18 6.55
CA PRO A 108 15.60 -4.84 5.49
C PRO A 108 15.60 -5.84 4.34
N TYR A 109 15.40 -7.14 4.63
CA TYR A 109 15.30 -8.17 3.58
C TYR A 109 14.00 -8.04 2.79
N LEU A 110 12.87 -7.75 3.45
CA LEU A 110 11.60 -7.50 2.76
C LEU A 110 11.71 -6.28 1.84
N LEU A 111 12.34 -5.20 2.32
CA LEU A 111 12.55 -4.00 1.51
C LEU A 111 13.50 -4.28 0.34
N LEU A 112 14.56 -5.06 0.55
CA LEU A 112 15.48 -5.45 -0.53
C LEU A 112 14.75 -6.25 -1.61
N VAL A 113 13.97 -7.26 -1.23
CA VAL A 113 13.17 -8.06 -2.18
C VAL A 113 12.15 -7.19 -2.90
N ALA A 114 11.42 -6.33 -2.19
CA ALA A 114 10.47 -5.41 -2.80
C ALA A 114 11.17 -4.44 -3.78
N THR A 115 12.35 -3.93 -3.44
CA THR A 115 13.16 -3.08 -4.33
C THR A 115 13.54 -3.82 -5.61
N ILE A 116 14.05 -5.06 -5.48
CA ILE A 116 14.45 -5.89 -6.63
C ILE A 116 13.23 -6.16 -7.52
N LEU A 117 12.10 -6.58 -6.93
CA LEU A 117 10.87 -6.83 -7.68
C LEU A 117 10.37 -5.57 -8.38
N PHE A 118 10.42 -4.41 -7.72
CA PHE A 118 10.01 -3.14 -8.32
C PHE A 118 10.92 -2.74 -9.48
N THR A 119 12.24 -2.92 -9.34
CA THR A 119 13.20 -2.71 -10.43
C THR A 119 12.93 -3.64 -11.61
N LEU A 120 12.67 -4.93 -11.36
CA LEU A 120 12.37 -5.91 -12.41
C LEU A 120 11.02 -5.65 -13.09
N GLN A 121 10.00 -5.26 -12.33
CA GLN A 121 8.67 -4.90 -12.86
C GLN A 121 8.74 -3.61 -13.68
N SER A 122 9.46 -2.59 -13.18
CA SER A 122 9.71 -1.34 -13.90
C SER A 122 10.44 -1.58 -15.22
N PHE A 123 11.38 -2.52 -15.25
CA PHE A 123 12.06 -2.95 -16.48
C PHE A 123 11.08 -3.48 -17.54
N ASN A 124 10.01 -4.15 -17.12
CA ASN A 124 8.99 -4.67 -18.04
C ASN A 124 8.04 -3.59 -18.57
N PHE A 125 7.94 -2.45 -17.89
CA PHE A 125 7.12 -1.29 -18.32
C PHE A 125 7.84 -0.41 -19.35
N LEU A 126 9.17 -0.53 -19.47
CA LEU A 126 9.98 0.20 -20.47
C LEU A 126 10.11 -0.55 -21.81
N VAL A 127 9.57 -1.77 -21.89
CA VAL A 127 9.66 -2.68 -23.04
C VAL A 127 8.29 -2.90 -23.74
N ILE A 128 7.22 -2.24 -23.26
CA ILE A 128 5.90 -2.19 -23.90
C ILE A 128 5.58 -0.74 -24.22
#